data_AF-A0A851UR31-F1
#
_entry.id   AF-A0A851UR31-F1
#
_cell.length_a   1.000
_cell.length_b   1.000
_cell.length_c   1.000
_cell.angle_alpha   90.00
_cell.angle_beta   90.00
_cell.angle_gamma   90.00
#
_symmetry.space_group_name_H-M   'P 1'
#
loop_
_entity.id
_entity.type
_entity.pdbx_description
1 polymer ?
#
loop_
_entity_poly.entity_id
_entity_poly.type
_entity_poly.pdbx_seq_one_letter_code
_entity_poly.pdbx_strand_id
1 'polypeptide(L)'
;NPQTHLKDPDMVWDFWSLRPESLHQVSFLFSDRGIPDGHRHMNGYGSHTFKLVNADGEAVYCKFHYKTDQGIKNLPVGEAGRLAQEDPDYGLRDLFNAIA
;
A
#
# COMPACT_ATOMS: atom_id res chain seq x y z
N ASN A 1 -6.18 5.17 19.76
CA ASN A 1 -6.95 5.20 21.01
C ASN A 1 -7.54 6.59 21.25
N PRO A 2 -8.88 6.73 21.36
CA PRO A 2 -9.54 8.03 21.48
C PRO A 2 -9.24 8.78 22.79
N GLN A 3 -8.81 8.07 23.85
CA GLN A 3 -8.47 8.70 25.13
C GLN A 3 -7.04 9.24 25.15
N THR A 4 -6.09 8.52 24.54
CA THR A 4 -4.65 8.85 24.63
C THR A 4 -4.09 9.52 23.39
N HIS A 5 -4.83 9.53 22.27
CA HIS A 5 -4.35 9.97 20.96
C HIS A 5 -3.16 9.14 20.41
N LEU A 6 -2.85 7.99 21.02
CA LEU A 6 -1.77 7.09 20.58
C LEU A 6 -2.28 5.99 19.64
N LYS A 7 -1.36 5.40 18.87
CA LYS A 7 -1.59 4.15 18.14
C LYS A 7 -1.87 3.02 19.15
N ASP A 8 -2.73 2.08 18.78
CA ASP A 8 -3.25 1.04 19.66
C ASP A 8 -3.41 -0.28 18.88
N PRO A 9 -2.46 -1.23 19.02
CA PRO A 9 -2.51 -2.50 18.32
C PRO A 9 -3.69 -3.38 18.75
N ASP A 10 -4.13 -3.28 20.00
CA ASP A 10 -5.23 -4.09 20.53
C ASP A 10 -6.54 -3.69 19.85
N MET A 11 -6.80 -2.38 19.70
CA MET A 11 -7.95 -1.86 18.96
C MET A 11 -7.95 -2.31 17.48
N VAL A 12 -6.77 -2.40 16.86
CA VAL A 12 -6.64 -2.81 15.46
C VAL A 12 -6.95 -4.30 15.30
N TRP A 13 -6.38 -5.15 16.16
CA TRP A 13 -6.60 -6.59 16.10
C TRP A 13 -7.99 -7.01 16.58
N ASP A 14 -8.60 -6.30 17.53
CA ASP A 14 -10.01 -6.50 17.91
C ASP A 14 -10.91 -6.39 16.68
N PHE A 15 -10.79 -5.31 15.90
CA PHE A 15 -11.56 -5.13 14.67
C PHE A 15 -11.27 -6.22 13.62
N TRP A 16 -10.00 -6.50 13.30
CA TRP A 16 -9.67 -7.48 12.26
C TRP A 16 -10.07 -8.91 12.63
N SER A 17 -10.02 -9.26 13.91
CA SER A 17 -10.45 -10.59 14.38
C SER A 17 -11.95 -10.82 14.22
N LEU A 18 -12.76 -9.76 14.22
CA LEU A 18 -14.21 -9.79 14.06
C LEU A 18 -14.69 -9.53 12.62
N ARG A 19 -13.76 -9.25 11.70
CA ARG A 19 -14.03 -8.93 10.28
C ARG A 19 -13.20 -9.84 9.38
N PRO A 20 -13.59 -11.13 9.22
CA PRO A 20 -12.79 -12.10 8.46
C PRO A 20 -12.59 -11.71 6.99
N GLU A 21 -13.47 -10.90 6.41
CA GLU A 21 -13.33 -10.33 5.06
C GLU A 21 -12.08 -9.46 4.90
N SER A 22 -11.50 -8.96 6.00
CA SER A 22 -10.26 -8.18 6.00
C SER A 22 -9.00 -9.03 5.79
N LEU A 23 -9.08 -10.35 6.02
CA LEU A 23 -7.91 -11.23 6.13
C LEU A 23 -6.99 -11.15 4.91
N HIS A 24 -7.54 -11.12 3.70
CA HIS A 24 -6.72 -11.06 2.49
C HIS A 24 -5.85 -9.78 2.44
N GLN A 25 -6.43 -8.63 2.79
CA GLN A 25 -5.68 -7.37 2.79
C GLN A 25 -4.70 -7.29 3.98
N VAL A 26 -5.08 -7.84 5.14
CA VAL A 26 -4.18 -7.93 6.31
C VAL A 26 -2.96 -8.80 5.98
N SER A 27 -3.15 -9.94 5.31
CA SER A 27 -2.02 -10.78 4.85
C SER A 27 -1.10 -10.02 3.89
N PHE A 28 -1.64 -9.19 2.99
CA PHE A 28 -0.82 -8.37 2.11
C PHE A 28 -0.05 -7.28 2.89
N LEU A 29 -0.72 -6.61 3.82
CA LEU A 29 -0.14 -5.55 4.67
C LEU A 29 1.03 -6.06 5.52
N PHE A 30 0.95 -7.29 6.03
CA PHE A 30 2.02 -7.89 6.84
C PHE A 30 3.02 -8.72 6.02
N SER A 31 2.90 -8.75 4.69
CA SER A 31 3.97 -9.22 3.82
C SER A 31 5.03 -8.13 3.63
N ASP A 32 6.16 -8.46 2.99
CA ASP A 32 7.19 -7.46 2.66
C ASP A 32 6.62 -6.28 1.84
N ARG A 33 5.56 -6.49 1.04
CA ARG A 33 4.91 -5.41 0.28
C ARG A 33 4.19 -4.37 1.14
N GLY A 34 4.07 -4.59 2.45
CA GLY A 34 3.57 -3.60 3.41
C GLY A 34 4.52 -2.42 3.62
N ILE A 35 5.81 -2.57 3.27
CA ILE A 35 6.84 -1.55 3.47
C ILE A 35 7.66 -1.40 2.17
N PRO A 36 7.12 -0.73 1.13
CA PRO A 36 7.83 -0.55 -0.13
C PRO A 36 9.09 0.30 0.03
N ASP A 37 10.12 -0.03 -0.75
CA ASP A 37 11.36 0.74 -0.83
C ASP A 37 11.18 1.94 -1.78
N GLY A 38 10.60 3.01 -1.24
CA GLY A 38 10.20 4.19 -2.00
C GLY A 38 8.99 3.94 -2.91
N HIS A 39 8.49 5.01 -3.54
CA HIS A 39 7.28 4.92 -4.37
C HIS A 39 7.51 4.31 -5.75
N ARG A 40 8.74 4.35 -6.26
CA ARG A 40 9.07 3.94 -7.64
C ARG A 40 9.07 2.41 -7.81
N HIS A 41 9.25 1.68 -6.70
CA HIS A 41 9.41 0.22 -6.69
C HIS A 41 8.15 -0.53 -6.22
N MET A 42 6.97 0.08 -6.34
CA MET A 42 5.69 -0.57 -6.03
C MET A 42 4.73 -0.55 -7.22
N ASN A 43 3.84 -1.54 -7.28
CA ASN A 43 2.74 -1.54 -8.23
C ASN A 43 1.57 -0.69 -7.69
N GLY A 44 0.76 -0.17 -8.61
CA GLY A 44 -0.57 0.37 -8.32
C GLY A 44 -1.66 -0.59 -8.80
N TYR A 45 -2.76 -0.68 -8.07
CA TYR A 45 -3.93 -1.46 -8.47
C TYR A 45 -5.19 -0.64 -8.23
N GLY A 46 -6.13 -0.67 -9.17
CA GLY A 46 -7.41 0.04 -9.03
C GLY A 46 -8.33 -0.54 -7.95
N SER A 47 -7.97 -1.70 -7.38
CA SER A 47 -8.69 -2.44 -6.33
C SER A 47 -10.10 -2.90 -6.74
N HIS A 48 -11.00 -1.97 -7.02
CA HIS A 48 -12.37 -2.22 -7.42
C HIS A 48 -12.48 -2.75 -8.85
N THR A 49 -13.63 -3.36 -9.14
CA THR A 49 -14.02 -3.68 -10.51
C THR A 49 -14.67 -2.44 -11.12
N PHE A 50 -14.17 -1.99 -12.26
CA PHE A 50 -14.73 -0.86 -12.98
C PHE A 50 -15.57 -1.36 -14.14
N LYS A 51 -16.45 -0.49 -14.66
CA LYS A 51 -17.27 -0.74 -15.84
C LYS A 51 -16.83 0.21 -16.95
N LEU A 52 -16.31 -0.33 -18.04
CA LEU A 52 -15.99 0.42 -19.26
C LEU A 52 -17.17 0.30 -20.21
N VAL A 53 -17.56 1.42 -20.82
CA VAL A 53 -18.68 1.50 -21.75
C VAL A 53 -18.14 2.03 -23.08
N ASN A 54 -18.37 1.31 -24.18
CA ASN A 54 -17.93 1.74 -25.51
C ASN A 54 -18.88 2.78 -26.13
N ALA A 55 -18.58 3.24 -27.35
CA ALA A 55 -19.38 4.25 -28.05
C ALA A 55 -20.82 3.77 -28.37
N ASP A 56 -21.03 2.46 -28.47
CA ASP A 56 -22.32 1.83 -28.73
C ASP A 56 -23.12 1.54 -27.44
N GLY A 57 -22.59 1.90 -26.27
CA GLY A 57 -23.23 1.71 -24.97
C GLY A 57 -23.03 0.31 -24.36
N GLU A 58 -22.21 -0.55 -24.97
CA GLU A 58 -21.92 -1.89 -24.47
C GLU A 58 -20.90 -1.85 -23.33
N ALA A 59 -21.13 -2.65 -22.28
CA ALA A 59 -20.34 -2.62 -21.06
C ALA A 59 -19.46 -3.85 -20.87
N VAL A 60 -18.22 -3.63 -20.43
CA VAL A 60 -17.29 -4.68 -19.96
C VAL A 60 -16.74 -4.33 -18.58
N TYR A 61 -16.51 -5.34 -17.75
CA TYR A 61 -15.86 -5.16 -16.46
C TYR A 61 -14.34 -5.23 -16.58
N CYS A 62 -13.61 -4.35 -15.90
CA CYS A 62 -12.16 -4.30 -15.95
C CYS A 62 -11.51 -4.15 -14.58
N LYS A 63 -10.22 -4.51 -14.52
CA LYS A 63 -9.30 -4.28 -13.41
C LYS A 63 -8.08 -3.51 -13.95
N PHE A 64 -7.70 -2.43 -13.28
CA PHE A 64 -6.53 -1.64 -13.66
C PHE A 64 -5.31 -2.02 -12.83
N HIS A 65 -4.23 -2.39 -13.50
CA HIS A 65 -2.96 -2.76 -12.88
C HIS A 65 -1.86 -1.86 -13.44
N TYR A 66 -1.24 -1.05 -12.57
CA TYR A 66 -0.05 -0.27 -12.87
C TYR A 66 1.16 -1.05 -12.39
N LYS A 67 1.89 -1.66 -13.32
CA LYS A 67 3.10 -2.43 -13.00
C LYS A 67 4.30 -1.48 -13.02
N THR A 68 5.13 -1.53 -11.97
CA THR A 68 6.38 -0.78 -11.96
C THR A 68 7.38 -1.38 -12.94
N ASP A 69 7.97 -0.52 -13.78
CA ASP A 69 9.07 -0.89 -14.66
C ASP A 69 10.42 -0.96 -13.92
N GLN A 70 10.49 -0.40 -12.71
CA GLN A 70 11.71 -0.36 -11.89
C GLN A 70 11.91 -1.65 -11.06
N GLY A 71 11.01 -2.63 -11.20
CA GLY A 71 10.97 -3.82 -10.37
C GLY A 71 10.47 -3.55 -8.95
N ILE A 72 9.94 -4.61 -8.31
CA ILE A 72 9.40 -4.52 -6.96
C ILE A 72 10.53 -4.62 -5.93
N LYS A 73 10.58 -3.68 -4.98
CA LYS A 73 11.52 -3.68 -3.85
C LYS A 73 10.80 -3.28 -2.57
N ASN A 74 11.19 -3.91 -1.47
CA ASN A 74 10.62 -3.70 -0.14
C ASN A 74 11.74 -3.57 0.90
N LEU A 75 11.46 -2.86 1.98
CA LEU A 75 12.40 -2.66 3.08
C LEU A 75 12.25 -3.76 4.14
N PRO A 76 13.36 -4.35 4.61
CA PRO A 76 13.36 -5.11 5.85
C PRO A 76 12.89 -4.24 7.02
N VAL A 77 12.19 -4.83 8.00
CA VAL A 77 11.62 -4.11 9.15
C VAL A 77 12.64 -3.24 9.90
N GLY A 78 13.87 -3.75 10.10
CA GLY A 78 14.92 -2.99 10.79
C GLY A 78 15.37 -1.75 10.01
N GLU A 79 15.47 -1.86 8.69
CA GLU A 79 15.85 -0.75 7.82
C GLU A 79 14.73 0.30 7.73
N ALA A 80 13.48 -0.16 7.65
CA ALA A 80 12.32 0.70 7.70
C ALA A 80 12.24 1.49 9.02
N GLY A 81 12.54 0.84 10.15
CA GLY A 81 12.64 1.49 11.45
C GLY A 81 13.73 2.55 11.51
N ARG A 82 14.92 2.26 10.96
CA ARG A 82 16.02 3.23 10.86
C ARG A 82 15.62 4.44 10.02
N LEU A 83 15.05 4.22 8.84
CA LEU A 83 14.60 5.30 7.96
C LEU A 83 13.49 6.13 8.58
N ALA A 84 12.53 5.52 9.28
CA ALA A 84 11.48 6.26 9.99
C ALA A 84 12.01 7.23 11.05
N GLN A 85 13.22 6.98 11.59
CA GLN A 85 13.90 7.88 12.52
C GLN A 85 14.80 8.90 11.81
N GLU A 86 15.58 8.47 10.82
CA GLU A 86 16.65 9.29 10.21
C GLU A 86 16.17 10.11 9.00
N ASP A 87 15.22 9.58 8.24
CA ASP A 87 14.65 10.20 7.04
C ASP A 87 13.16 9.86 6.91
N PRO A 88 12.29 10.47 7.73
CA PRO A 88 10.85 10.19 7.71
C PRO A 88 10.19 10.54 6.36
N ASP A 89 10.87 11.31 5.51
CA ASP A 89 10.43 11.71 4.17
C ASP A 89 11.08 10.86 3.05
N TYR A 90 11.73 9.74 3.39
CA TYR A 90 12.51 8.90 2.45
C TYR A 90 11.80 8.65 1.11
N GLY A 91 10.55 8.19 1.13
CA GLY A 91 9.81 7.87 -0.10
C GLY A 91 9.55 9.07 -1.00
N LEU A 92 9.34 10.25 -0.40
CA LEU A 92 9.16 11.52 -1.13
C LEU A 92 10.50 11.99 -1.71
N ARG A 93 11.56 11.93 -0.91
CA ARG A 93 12.92 12.31 -1.31
C ARG A 93 13.45 11.44 -2.44
N ASP A 94 13.28 10.12 -2.35
CA ASP A 94 13.62 9.16 -3.41
C ASP A 94 12.95 9.53 -4.73
N LEU A 95 11.64 9.79 -4.69
CA LEU A 95 10.88 10.14 -5.90
C LEU A 95 11.33 11.48 -6.49
N PHE A 96 11.50 12.52 -5.67
CA PHE A 96 11.94 13.83 -6.13
C PHE A 96 13.32 13.77 -6.79
N ASN A 97 14.30 13.17 -6.10
CA ASN A 97 15.67 13.06 -6.59
C ASN A 97 15.79 12.22 -7.87
N ALA A 98 14.87 11.28 -8.10
CA ALA A 98 14.85 10.47 -9.31
C ALA A 98 14.34 11.22 -10.55
N ILE A 99 13.67 12.36 -10.38
CA ILE A 99 13.08 13.16 -11.45
C ILE A 99 13.88 14.45 -11.70
N ALA A 100 14.53 14.98 -10.66
CA ALA A 100 15.24 16.26 -10.66
C ALA A 100 16.43 16.34 -11.63
#